data_AF-C0QMN0-F1
#
_entry.id   AF-C0QMN0-F1
#
_cell.length_a   1.000
_cell.length_b   1.000
_cell.length_c   1.000
_cell.angle_alpha   90.00
_cell.angle_beta   90.00
_cell.angle_gamma   90.00
#
_symmetry.space_group_name_H-M   'P 1'
#
loop_
_entity.id
_entity.type
_entity.pdbx_description
1 polymer ?
#
loop_
_entity_poly.entity_id
_entity_poly.type
_entity_poly.pdbx_seq_one_letter_code
_entity_poly.pdbx_strand_id
1 'polypeptide(L)'
;MAHYRQAVHAATDLALQTDKGIVLATSVLEKLRHQHIIIPALDVIERVCAEATTCVNRRIYEVLSEPLSNGHLHRLDDLLKRRENSKTTWLAWLRQFPSASYKGIKTGILIVVEGKKQLALIKSHPCGKILHLI
;
A
#
# COMPACT_ATOMS: atom_id res chain seq x y z
N MET A 1 31.13 -8.53 1.89
CA MET A 1 29.91 -7.78 1.50
C MET A 1 28.75 -8.66 1.02
N ALA A 2 28.96 -9.91 0.57
CA ALA A 2 27.86 -10.77 0.08
C ALA A 2 26.83 -11.16 1.16
N HIS A 3 27.29 -11.52 2.38
CA HIS A 3 26.41 -11.93 3.48
C HIS A 3 25.45 -10.84 3.93
N TYR A 4 25.87 -9.57 3.91
CA TYR A 4 25.01 -8.44 4.23
C TYR A 4 23.85 -8.33 3.22
N ARG A 5 24.17 -8.32 1.92
CA ARG A 5 23.13 -8.25 0.87
C ARG A 5 22.17 -9.43 0.93
N GLN A 6 22.69 -10.63 1.20
CA GLN A 6 21.87 -11.83 1.34
C GLN A 6 20.94 -11.74 2.57
N ALA A 7 21.42 -11.19 3.68
CA ALA A 7 20.60 -10.94 4.87
C ALA A 7 19.51 -9.90 4.59
N VAL A 8 19.83 -8.80 3.91
CA VAL A 8 18.84 -7.79 3.49
C VAL A 8 17.79 -8.41 2.56
N HIS A 9 18.19 -9.18 1.55
CA HIS A 9 17.24 -9.83 0.65
C HIS A 9 16.32 -10.79 1.40
N ALA A 10 16.87 -11.65 2.26
CA ALA A 10 16.08 -12.58 3.05
C ALA A 10 15.10 -11.87 4.00
N ALA A 11 15.52 -10.77 4.61
CA ALA A 11 14.68 -9.95 5.46
C ALA A 11 13.61 -9.20 4.66
N THR A 12 13.90 -8.81 3.42
CA THR A 12 12.95 -8.13 2.51
C THR A 12 11.75 -9.02 2.21
N ASP A 13 11.96 -10.33 1.97
CA ASP A 13 10.86 -11.27 1.71
C ASP A 13 9.90 -11.40 2.90
N LEU A 14 10.43 -11.35 4.13
CA LEU A 14 9.62 -11.37 5.35
C LEU A 14 8.96 -10.01 5.64
N ALA A 15 9.65 -8.90 5.33
CA ALA A 15 9.13 -7.56 5.52
C ALA A 15 7.90 -7.25 4.65
N LEU A 16 7.66 -8.01 3.58
CA LEU A 16 6.40 -7.97 2.83
C LEU A 16 5.19 -8.39 3.67
N GLN A 17 5.41 -9.21 4.71
CA GLN A 17 4.35 -9.81 5.52
C GLN A 17 4.19 -9.12 6.88
N THR A 18 5.24 -8.41 7.34
CA THR A 18 5.22 -7.74 8.65
C THR A 18 6.15 -6.53 8.69
N ASP A 19 5.70 -5.50 9.40
CA ASP A 19 6.47 -4.30 9.77
C ASP A 19 7.04 -4.40 11.20
N LYS A 20 6.79 -5.50 11.91
CA LYS A 20 7.24 -5.67 13.30
C LYS A 20 8.75 -5.94 13.33
N GLY A 21 9.51 -4.93 13.75
CA GLY A 21 10.98 -5.00 13.82
C GLY A 21 11.52 -6.22 14.58
N ILE A 22 10.89 -6.62 15.69
CA ILE A 22 11.31 -7.80 16.46
C ILE A 22 11.19 -9.11 15.65
N VAL A 23 10.15 -9.23 14.81
CA VAL A 23 9.93 -10.42 13.97
C VAL A 23 11.01 -10.49 12.88
N LEU A 24 11.32 -9.34 12.28
CA LEU A 24 12.40 -9.22 11.29
C LEU A 24 13.77 -9.54 11.89
N ALA A 25 14.11 -8.92 13.01
CA ALA A 25 15.40 -9.14 13.68
C ALA A 25 15.56 -10.60 14.11
N THR A 26 14.51 -11.21 14.67
CA THR A 26 14.54 -12.63 15.06
C THR A 26 14.77 -13.52 13.85
N SER A 27 14.10 -13.28 12.73
CA SER A 27 14.30 -14.06 11.50
C SER A 27 15.70 -13.92 10.93
N VAL A 28 16.27 -12.70 10.92
CA VAL A 28 17.65 -12.47 10.49
C VAL A 28 18.63 -13.26 11.37
N LEU A 29 18.45 -13.20 12.69
CA LEU A 29 19.28 -13.96 13.63
C LEU A 29 19.17 -15.46 13.41
N GLU A 30 17.96 -15.99 13.26
CA GLU A 30 17.74 -17.41 12.97
C GLU A 30 18.43 -17.83 11.67
N LYS A 31 18.33 -17.02 10.62
CA LYS A 31 18.94 -17.34 9.32
C LYS A 31 20.48 -17.37 9.41
N LEU A 32 21.07 -16.41 10.13
CA LEU A 32 22.52 -16.40 10.38
C LEU A 32 22.97 -17.62 11.19
N ARG A 33 22.21 -18.00 12.22
CA ARG A 33 22.49 -19.21 13.03
C ARG A 33 22.42 -20.48 12.18
N HIS A 34 21.39 -20.64 11.35
CA HIS A 34 21.22 -21.79 10.47
C HIS A 34 22.34 -21.91 9.44
N GLN A 35 22.92 -20.79 9.03
CA GLN A 35 24.06 -20.74 8.11
C GLN A 35 25.42 -20.85 8.82
N HIS A 36 25.43 -21.05 10.15
CA HIS A 36 26.63 -21.06 10.99
C HIS A 36 27.49 -19.79 10.83
N ILE A 37 26.85 -18.64 10.61
CA ILE A 37 27.51 -17.34 10.50
C ILE A 37 27.58 -16.69 11.88
N ILE A 38 28.72 -16.08 12.21
CA ILE A 38 28.89 -15.27 13.43
C ILE A 38 27.84 -14.16 13.44
N ILE A 39 27.10 -14.06 14.54
CA ILE A 39 26.09 -13.02 14.71
C ILE A 39 26.80 -11.66 14.82
N PRO A 40 26.53 -10.71 13.90
CA PRO A 40 27.14 -9.40 13.93
C PRO A 40 26.59 -8.56 15.08
N ALA A 41 27.21 -7.40 15.31
CA ALA A 41 26.73 -6.43 16.29
C ALA A 41 25.27 -6.00 16.00
N LEU A 42 24.56 -5.59 17.07
CA LEU A 42 23.14 -5.27 17.02
C LEU A 42 22.82 -4.16 16.01
N ASP A 43 23.68 -3.15 15.88
CA ASP A 43 23.52 -2.04 14.94
C ASP A 43 23.49 -2.50 13.47
N VAL A 44 24.23 -3.58 13.16
CA VAL A 44 24.20 -4.20 11.83
C VAL A 44 22.86 -4.89 11.57
N ILE A 45 22.32 -5.58 12.58
CA ILE A 45 20.99 -6.24 12.49
C ILE A 45 19.89 -5.19 12.29
N GLU A 46 19.94 -4.11 13.06
CA GLU A 46 19.00 -2.98 12.93
C GLU A 46 19.04 -2.38 11.53
N ARG A 47 20.25 -2.17 10.99
CA ARG A 47 20.43 -1.64 9.63
C ARG A 47 19.86 -2.57 8.57
N VAL A 48 20.10 -3.89 8.68
CA VAL A 48 19.52 -4.88 7.77
C VAL A 48 17.99 -4.82 7.78
N CYS A 49 17.38 -4.72 8.97
CA CYS A 49 15.94 -4.63 9.11
C CYS A 49 15.39 -3.32 8.52
N ALA A 50 16.01 -2.18 8.82
CA ALA A 50 15.60 -0.88 8.29
C ALA A 50 15.71 -0.82 6.75
N GLU A 51 16.79 -1.37 6.20
CA GLU A 51 16.99 -1.45 4.75
C GLU A 51 15.96 -2.38 4.10
N ALA A 52 15.68 -3.55 4.68
CA ALA A 52 14.66 -4.47 4.20
C ALA A 52 13.26 -3.82 4.17
N THR A 53 12.86 -3.13 5.24
CA THR A 53 11.59 -2.38 5.28
C THR A 53 11.55 -1.29 4.21
N THR A 54 12.64 -0.56 4.01
CA THR A 54 12.73 0.48 2.98
C THR A 54 12.58 -0.12 1.58
N CYS A 55 13.27 -1.23 1.31
CA CYS A 55 13.19 -1.95 0.05
C CYS A 55 11.78 -2.47 -0.24
N VAL A 56 11.12 -3.07 0.76
CA VAL A 56 9.73 -3.53 0.63
C VAL A 56 8.78 -2.37 0.38
N ASN A 57 8.87 -1.29 1.15
CA ASN A 57 7.99 -0.14 0.97
C ASN A 57 8.11 0.40 -0.46
N ARG A 58 9.34 0.59 -0.95
CA ARG A 58 9.56 0.99 -2.35
C ARG A 58 8.94 0.00 -3.33
N ARG A 59 9.14 -1.30 -3.12
CA ARG A 59 8.58 -2.35 -3.99
C ARG A 59 7.06 -2.34 -3.99
N ILE A 60 6.42 -2.16 -2.84
CA ILE A 60 4.96 -2.04 -2.72
C ILE A 60 4.49 -0.81 -3.50
N TYR A 61 5.13 0.35 -3.33
CA TYR A 61 4.80 1.55 -4.10
C TYR A 61 4.93 1.32 -5.60
N GLU A 62 6.02 0.72 -6.07
CA GLU A 62 6.22 0.39 -7.49
C GLU A 62 5.10 -0.51 -8.02
N VAL A 63 4.82 -1.63 -7.35
CA VAL A 63 3.79 -2.60 -7.78
C VAL A 63 2.38 -1.98 -7.78
N LEU A 64 2.07 -1.13 -6.79
CA LEU A 64 0.76 -0.47 -6.71
C LEU A 64 0.60 0.66 -7.74
N SER A 65 1.69 1.31 -8.15
CA SER A 65 1.66 2.46 -9.07
C SER A 65 1.93 2.11 -10.53
N GLU A 66 2.68 1.05 -10.83
CA GLU A 66 2.96 0.56 -12.19
C GLU A 66 1.70 0.46 -13.08
N PRO A 67 0.56 -0.11 -12.64
CA PRO A 67 -0.62 -0.22 -13.48
C PRO A 67 -1.43 1.10 -13.59
N LEU A 68 -1.05 2.16 -12.87
CA LEU A 68 -1.81 3.40 -12.78
C LEU A 68 -1.24 4.48 -13.71
N SER A 69 -2.07 5.03 -14.59
CA SER A 69 -1.72 6.25 -15.32
C SER A 69 -1.55 7.43 -14.36
N ASN A 70 -0.82 8.48 -14.77
CA ASN A 70 -0.69 9.71 -13.98
C ASN A 70 -2.04 10.32 -13.56
N GLY A 71 -3.06 10.20 -14.43
CA GLY A 71 -4.42 10.64 -14.10
C GLY A 71 -5.10 9.78 -13.03
N HIS A 72 -4.79 8.49 -12.95
CA HIS A 72 -5.25 7.62 -11.86
C HIS A 72 -4.55 7.93 -10.53
N LEU A 73 -3.24 8.20 -10.57
CA LEU A 73 -2.48 8.60 -9.39
C LEU A 73 -3.00 9.90 -8.79
N HIS A 74 -3.23 10.94 -9.61
CA HIS A 74 -3.77 12.21 -9.11
C HIS A 74 -5.14 12.03 -8.45
N ARG A 75 -6.02 11.21 -9.05
CA ARG A 75 -7.34 10.93 -8.45
C ARG A 75 -7.23 10.11 -7.17
N LEU A 76 -6.31 9.16 -7.11
CA LEU A 76 -6.04 8.42 -5.88
C LEU A 76 -5.54 9.36 -4.77
N ASP A 77 -4.64 10.29 -5.09
CA ASP A 77 -4.16 11.31 -4.15
C ASP A 77 -5.30 12.20 -3.65
N ASP A 78 -6.22 12.61 -4.54
CA ASP A 78 -7.42 13.34 -4.15
C ASP A 78 -8.30 12.54 -3.17
N LEU A 79 -8.37 11.21 -3.34
CA LEU A 79 -9.09 10.34 -2.41
C LEU A 79 -8.37 10.18 -1.06
N LEU A 80 -7.05 10.31 -1.03
CA LEU A 80 -6.26 10.25 0.21
C LEU A 80 -6.28 11.57 1.00
N LYS A 81 -6.71 12.69 0.39
CA LYS A 81 -6.90 13.96 1.10
C LYS A 81 -7.97 13.83 2.19
N ARG A 82 -7.77 14.57 3.29
CA ARG A 82 -8.76 14.68 4.37
C ARG A 82 -10.01 15.37 3.82
N ARG A 83 -11.19 14.81 4.11
CA ARG A 83 -12.46 15.40 3.72
C ARG A 83 -12.76 16.62 4.61
N GLU A 84 -13.27 17.68 4.00
CA GLU A 84 -13.70 18.87 4.73
C GLU A 84 -14.72 18.50 5.82
N ASN A 85 -14.52 19.05 7.02
CA ASN A 85 -15.35 18.82 8.20
C ASN A 85 -15.39 17.35 8.70
N SER A 86 -14.40 16.51 8.34
CA SER A 86 -14.28 15.12 8.83
C SER A 86 -12.85 14.77 9.24
N LYS A 87 -12.71 13.82 10.18
CA LYS A 87 -11.43 13.20 10.54
C LYS A 87 -10.99 12.10 9.55
N THR A 88 -11.83 11.77 8.57
CA THR A 88 -11.59 10.70 7.60
C THR A 88 -11.16 11.25 6.23
N THR A 89 -10.40 10.45 5.48
CA THR A 89 -10.11 10.71 4.06
C THR A 89 -11.31 10.30 3.19
N TRP A 90 -11.36 10.80 1.95
CA TRP A 90 -12.39 10.38 0.99
C TRP A 90 -12.36 8.87 0.73
N LEU A 91 -11.17 8.26 0.67
CA LEU A 91 -10.99 6.81 0.53
C LEU A 91 -11.52 6.04 1.75
N ALA A 92 -11.19 6.50 2.96
CA ALA A 92 -11.67 5.87 4.19
C ALA A 92 -13.20 5.97 4.32
N TRP A 93 -13.79 7.07 3.85
CA TRP A 93 -15.24 7.23 3.74
C TRP A 93 -15.82 6.25 2.73
N LEU A 94 -15.29 6.18 1.49
CA LEU A 94 -15.75 5.25 0.46
C LEU A 94 -15.74 3.79 0.93
N ARG A 95 -14.71 3.38 1.68
CA ARG A 95 -14.62 2.02 2.23
C ARG A 95 -15.74 1.67 3.22
N GLN A 96 -16.37 2.67 3.84
CA GLN A 96 -17.45 2.49 4.83
C GLN A 96 -18.85 2.51 4.21
N PHE A 97 -19.00 2.85 2.93
CA PHE A 97 -20.24 2.69 2.17
C PHE A 97 -20.29 1.24 1.68
N PRO A 98 -20.95 0.30 2.39
CA PRO A 98 -22.43 0.25 2.45
C PRO A 98 -23.01 -0.28 3.80
N SER A 99 -22.38 -0.04 4.95
CA SER A 99 -22.87 -0.58 6.25
C SER A 99 -23.78 0.37 7.05
N ALA A 100 -23.99 1.60 6.57
CA ALA A 100 -24.87 2.55 7.24
C ALA A 100 -26.33 2.35 6.79
N SER A 101 -27.13 1.75 7.68
CA SER A 101 -28.59 1.73 7.58
C SER A 101 -29.12 3.15 7.37
N TYR A 102 -29.77 3.37 6.24
CA TYR A 102 -30.15 4.67 5.72
C TYR A 102 -31.30 5.31 6.52
N LYS A 103 -30.98 6.22 7.44
CA LYS A 103 -31.96 7.10 8.09
C LYS A 103 -31.51 8.55 7.93
N GLY A 104 -31.88 9.19 6.82
CA GLY A 104 -31.63 10.64 6.61
C GLY A 104 -31.22 11.09 5.21
N ILE A 105 -31.59 10.39 4.14
CA ILE A 105 -31.19 10.78 2.79
C ILE A 105 -32.12 11.86 2.19
N LYS A 106 -31.77 13.13 2.39
CA LYS A 106 -32.05 14.17 1.39
C LYS A 106 -30.77 14.88 0.91
N THR A 107 -29.71 14.93 1.72
CA THR A 107 -28.44 15.58 1.36
C THR A 107 -27.41 14.62 0.74
N GLY A 108 -27.46 13.32 1.06
CA GLY A 108 -26.48 12.33 0.59
C GLY A 108 -26.65 11.91 -0.89
N ILE A 109 -27.89 11.88 -1.41
CA ILE A 109 -28.14 11.56 -2.83
C ILE A 109 -27.55 12.64 -3.74
N LEU A 110 -27.61 13.92 -3.37
CA LEU A 110 -27.10 15.00 -4.23
C LEU A 110 -25.57 14.88 -4.43
N ILE A 111 -24.81 14.53 -3.39
CA ILE A 111 -23.36 14.34 -3.49
C ILE A 111 -23.01 13.10 -4.33
N VAL A 112 -23.78 12.01 -4.20
CA VAL A 112 -23.56 10.81 -5.03
C VAL A 112 -23.93 11.08 -6.48
N VAL A 113 -24.98 11.85 -6.76
CA VAL A 113 -25.38 12.20 -8.14
C VAL A 113 -24.37 13.15 -8.78
N GLU A 114 -23.90 14.18 -8.07
CA GLU A 114 -22.87 15.09 -8.57
C GLU A 114 -21.52 14.37 -8.77
N GLY A 115 -21.16 13.46 -7.85
CA GLY A 115 -19.98 12.60 -7.96
C GLY A 115 -20.08 11.54 -9.06
N LYS A 116 -21.27 11.00 -9.36
CA LYS A 116 -21.53 10.13 -10.51
C LYS A 116 -21.39 10.89 -11.83
N LYS A 117 -21.73 12.18 -11.85
CA LYS A 117 -21.48 13.08 -12.98
C LYS A 117 -19.98 13.27 -13.23
N GLN A 118 -19.19 13.44 -12.17
CA GLN A 118 -17.72 13.46 -12.28
C GLN A 118 -17.14 12.10 -12.71
N LEU A 119 -17.65 10.97 -12.19
CA LEU A 119 -17.21 9.63 -12.62
C LEU A 119 -17.60 9.31 -14.06
N ALA A 120 -18.68 9.90 -14.59
CA ALA A 120 -19.05 9.78 -16.00
C ALA A 120 -18.05 10.50 -16.92
N LEU A 121 -17.41 11.58 -16.44
CA LEU A 121 -16.35 12.29 -17.17
C LEU A 121 -15.05 11.46 -17.27
N ILE A 122 -14.83 10.53 -16.34
CA ILE A 122 -13.68 9.60 -16.35
C ILE A 122 -13.85 8.50 -17.40
N LYS A 123 -15.10 8.15 -17.74
CA LYS A 123 -15.42 7.05 -18.67
C LYS A 123 -15.45 7.47 -20.15
N SER A 124 -15.18 8.74 -20.49
CA SER A 124 -15.29 9.24 -21.87
C SER A 124 -13.96 9.34 -22.64
N HIS A 125 -12.84 8.81 -22.12
CA HIS A 125 -11.58 8.72 -22.89
C HIS A 125 -11.37 7.29 -23.44
N PRO A 126 -11.12 7.15 -24.76
CA PRO A 126 -11.17 5.87 -25.45
C PRO A 126 -9.80 5.18 -25.38
N CYS A 127 -9.58 4.33 -24.39
CA CYS A 127 -8.58 3.26 -24.52
C CYS A 127 -9.31 1.94 -24.31
N GLY A 128 -9.77 1.41 -25.45
CA GLY A 128 -10.50 0.16 -25.53
C GLY A 128 -9.65 -1.07 -25.31
N LYS A 129 -10.38 -2.19 -25.23
CA LYS A 129 -9.93 -3.58 -25.03
C LYS A 129 -9.54 -3.79 -23.55
N ILE A 130 -10.24 -4.63 -22.80
CA ILE A 130 -10.38 -6.06 -23.05
C ILE A 130 -11.78 -6.51 -22.57
N LEU A 131 -12.65 -6.81 -23.52
CA LEU A 131 -13.79 -7.72 -23.36
C LEU A 131 -13.28 -9.08 -23.84
N HIS A 132 -12.81 -9.89 -22.92
CA HIS A 132 -12.79 -11.35 -23.06
C HIS A 132 -12.63 -11.90 -21.66
N LEU A 133 -13.74 -12.35 -21.08
CA LEU A 133 -13.86 -13.69 -20.51
C LEU A 133 -15.32 -13.88 -20.08
N ILE A 134 -15.93 -14.91 -20.69
CA ILE A 134 -16.78 -15.93 -20.07
C ILE A 134 -17.67 -15.47 -18.91
#